data_AF-A0A067EZQ0-F1
#
_entry.id   AF-A0A067EZQ0-F1
#
_cell.length_a   1.000
_cell.length_b   1.000
_cell.length_c   1.000
_cell.angle_alpha   90.00
_cell.angle_beta   90.00
_cell.angle_gamma   90.00
#
_symmetry.space_group_name_H-M   'P 1'
#
loop_
_entity.id
_entity.type
_entity.pdbx_description
1 polymer ?
#
loop_
_entity_poly.entity_id
_entity_poly.type
_entity_poly.pdbx_seq_one_letter_code
_entity_poly.pdbx_strand_id
1 'polypeptide(L)'
;SENYMLADKHKIEKEQNAQLRNQVAQLLQLEQEQKMQIQQRDSTIKTLQAKINSIESQRNEALHSSEVRSTIRSEPMPAVSSVLRTTGDGMDSSAVSKKLEEELKKRDALIERLHEENEKLFDRLTEKASSLSSPLSKGSVNVQPRDMARNDNNNKGLPVDVAPLPLSADKTEGTVALVKSSSEKIKTTPAGEYLTAALNDFNPEQYDNLAVISDGANKLLMLVLAAVIKAGASREHEILAEIRDAVFAFIRKMEPTRVMDTMLVSRVRILYIRSLLARSPELQSIMVSPVECFLEKSNTGRSRSSSRGSSPARSPVHYVDEKIQGFKINLKPEKKSKLSSVVLRMRGIDQDTWRHQVTGGKLREIQEEAKSFATGNKALAALFVHTPAGELQRQIRSWLAENFEFLSVTGDDASGGTTGQLELLSTAIMDGWMAGLGGAVPPSTDALGQLLSEYAKRVYNSQLQHLKDIAGTLATEDAEDASQVSKLRSALESVDHRRRKVLQQMRSDVALLTLEEGGSPIRNPSTAAEDARLASLISLDGILNQVKDAVRQSSVNTLSRSKKKAMLTSLDELAERMPSLLDIDHPCAQRQIADARRMVE
;
A
#
# COMPACT_ATOMS: atom_id res chain seq x y z
N SER A 1 9.16 -53.76 -33.66
CA SER A 1 8.87 -52.31 -33.56
C SER A 1 9.06 -51.75 -32.15
N GLU A 2 8.75 -52.47 -31.07
CA GLU A 2 8.89 -51.97 -29.69
C GLU A 2 10.35 -51.72 -29.23
N ASN A 3 11.31 -52.54 -29.64
CA ASN A 3 12.72 -52.35 -29.29
C ASN A 3 13.35 -51.06 -29.87
N TYR A 4 12.86 -50.58 -31.01
CA TYR A 4 13.33 -49.32 -31.60
C TYR A 4 12.77 -48.11 -30.85
N MET A 5 11.51 -48.15 -30.41
CA MET A 5 10.91 -47.07 -29.63
C MET A 5 11.52 -46.93 -28.23
N LEU A 6 11.90 -48.05 -27.60
CA LEU A 6 12.61 -48.03 -26.31
C LEU A 6 14.02 -47.46 -26.45
N ALA A 7 14.73 -47.78 -27.53
CA ALA A 7 16.06 -47.23 -27.81
C ALA A 7 16.00 -45.72 -28.07
N ASP A 8 15.01 -45.23 -28.82
CA ASP A 8 14.81 -43.80 -29.07
C ASP A 8 14.41 -43.06 -27.79
N LYS A 9 13.54 -43.63 -26.95
CA LYS A 9 13.19 -43.05 -25.65
C LYS A 9 14.42 -42.92 -24.74
N HIS A 10 15.24 -43.96 -24.64
CA HIS A 10 16.47 -43.94 -23.85
C HIS A 10 17.49 -42.91 -24.39
N LYS A 11 17.56 -42.72 -25.71
CA LYS A 11 18.41 -41.70 -26.34
C LYS A 11 17.95 -40.29 -25.97
N ILE A 12 16.64 -40.02 -26.03
CA ILE A 12 16.05 -38.73 -25.66
C ILE A 12 16.27 -38.43 -24.18
N GLU A 13 16.03 -39.40 -23.29
CA GLU A 13 16.28 -39.24 -21.85
C GLU A 13 17.76 -38.94 -21.56
N LYS A 14 18.69 -39.60 -22.27
CA LYS A 14 20.13 -39.34 -22.12
C LYS A 14 20.50 -37.92 -22.57
N GLU A 15 19.90 -37.42 -23.64
CA GLU A 15 20.14 -36.07 -24.16
C GLU A 15 19.56 -34.99 -23.24
N GLN A 16 18.35 -35.21 -22.70
CA GLN A 16 17.75 -34.34 -21.67
C GLN A 16 18.61 -34.31 -20.40
N ASN A 17 19.12 -35.47 -19.95
CA ASN A 17 19.98 -35.55 -18.78
C ASN A 17 21.32 -34.83 -19.00
N ALA A 18 21.89 -34.93 -20.21
CA ALA A 18 23.08 -34.16 -20.58
C ALA A 18 22.82 -32.64 -20.58
N GLN A 19 21.65 -32.20 -21.09
CA GLN A 19 21.26 -30.80 -21.08
C GLN A 19 21.06 -30.26 -19.66
N LEU A 20 20.41 -31.03 -18.79
CA LEU A 20 20.23 -30.68 -17.37
C LEU A 20 21.58 -30.59 -16.64
N ARG A 21 22.51 -31.52 -16.87
CA ARG A 21 23.86 -31.45 -16.31
C ARG A 21 24.60 -30.18 -16.73
N ASN A 22 24.45 -29.75 -17.98
CA ASN A 22 25.04 -28.51 -18.47
C ASN A 22 24.41 -27.27 -17.82
N GLN A 23 23.09 -27.25 -17.63
CA GLN A 23 22.40 -26.16 -16.91
C GLN A 23 22.84 -26.07 -15.45
N VAL A 24 22.96 -27.20 -14.76
CA VAL A 24 23.46 -27.27 -13.38
C VAL A 24 24.90 -26.77 -13.29
N ALA A 25 25.76 -27.15 -14.23
CA ALA A 25 27.14 -26.67 -14.27
C ALA A 25 27.22 -25.13 -14.46
N GLN A 26 26.36 -24.56 -15.31
CA GLN A 26 26.28 -23.10 -15.49
C GLN A 26 25.78 -22.38 -14.24
N LEU A 27 24.75 -22.91 -13.58
CA LEU A 27 24.24 -22.33 -12.33
C LEU A 27 25.29 -22.38 -11.21
N LEU A 28 26.03 -23.48 -11.09
CA LEU A 28 27.10 -23.62 -10.10
C LEU A 28 28.23 -22.62 -10.36
N GLN A 29 28.57 -22.36 -11.62
CA GLN A 29 29.56 -21.35 -11.98
C GLN A 29 29.10 -19.93 -11.62
N LEU A 30 27.82 -19.60 -11.87
CA LEU A 30 27.24 -18.31 -11.48
C LEU A 30 27.21 -18.13 -9.97
N GLU A 31 26.85 -19.17 -9.22
CA GLU A 31 26.85 -19.15 -7.75
C GLU A 31 28.27 -18.90 -7.22
N GLN A 32 29.28 -19.55 -7.80
CA GLN A 32 30.67 -19.35 -7.41
C GLN A 32 31.16 -17.92 -7.71
N GLU A 33 30.80 -17.35 -8.86
CA GLU A 33 31.12 -15.96 -9.21
C GLU A 33 30.42 -14.97 -8.26
N GLN A 34 29.15 -15.20 -7.93
CA GLN A 34 28.41 -14.39 -6.97
C GLN A 34 29.06 -14.44 -5.58
N LYS A 35 29.49 -15.62 -5.13
CA LYS A 35 30.21 -15.79 -3.85
C LYS A 35 31.52 -15.01 -3.81
N MET A 36 32.27 -14.99 -4.92
CA MET A 36 33.48 -14.17 -5.05
C MET A 36 33.17 -12.67 -4.99
N GLN A 37 32.10 -12.21 -5.65
CA GLN A 37 31.67 -10.81 -5.57
C GLN A 37 31.24 -10.39 -4.16
N ILE A 38 30.56 -11.27 -3.42
CA ILE A 38 30.18 -11.02 -2.03
C ILE A 38 31.44 -10.90 -1.16
N GLN A 39 32.40 -11.82 -1.29
CA GLN A 39 33.67 -11.72 -0.55
C GLN A 39 34.44 -10.44 -0.86
N GLN A 40 34.45 -9.98 -2.12
CA GLN A 40 35.07 -8.71 -2.49
C GLN A 40 34.35 -7.52 -1.83
N ARG A 41 33.02 -7.51 -1.81
CA ARG A 41 32.23 -6.49 -1.10
C ARG A 41 32.51 -6.50 0.40
N ASP A 42 32.57 -7.67 1.03
CA ASP A 42 32.89 -7.81 2.45
C ASP A 42 34.29 -7.28 2.79
N SER A 43 35.28 -7.51 1.92
CA SER A 43 36.62 -6.95 2.08
C SER A 43 36.64 -5.42 1.99
N THR A 44 35.79 -4.85 1.13
CA THR A 44 35.63 -3.40 0.99
C THR A 44 34.96 -2.82 2.23
N ILE A 45 33.90 -3.48 2.73
CA ILE A 45 33.20 -3.09 3.95
C ILE A 45 34.17 -3.10 5.14
N LYS A 46 34.96 -4.17 5.32
CA LYS A 46 35.98 -4.23 6.38
C LYS A 46 36.99 -3.10 6.30
N THR A 47 37.43 -2.77 5.08
CA THR A 47 38.37 -1.65 4.86
C THR A 47 37.74 -0.30 5.22
N LEU A 48 36.48 -0.10 4.85
CA LEU A 48 35.74 1.12 5.19
C LEU A 48 35.48 1.23 6.70
N GLN A 49 35.13 0.13 7.37
CA GLN A 49 34.99 0.09 8.82
C GLN A 49 36.31 0.44 9.52
N ALA A 50 37.45 -0.09 9.06
CA ALA A 50 38.76 0.28 9.61
C ALA A 50 39.07 1.77 9.43
N LYS A 51 38.69 2.37 8.29
CA LYS A 51 38.83 3.81 8.06
C LYS A 51 37.94 4.63 8.99
N ILE A 52 36.69 4.23 9.21
CA ILE A 52 35.78 4.89 10.15
C ILE A 52 36.38 4.86 11.55
N ASN A 53 36.82 3.70 12.03
CA ASN A 53 37.44 3.57 13.35
C ASN A 53 38.72 4.41 13.49
N SER A 54 39.53 4.51 12.43
CA SER A 54 40.71 5.39 12.41
C SER A 54 40.32 6.86 12.52
N ILE A 55 39.27 7.29 11.83
CA ILE A 55 38.77 8.68 11.89
C ILE A 55 38.17 8.97 13.27
N GLU A 56 37.44 8.02 13.85
CA GLU A 56 36.90 8.14 15.21
C GLU A 56 38.02 8.23 16.26
N SER A 57 39.07 7.42 16.13
CA SER A 57 40.26 7.51 17.00
C SER A 57 40.95 8.86 16.86
N GLN A 58 41.12 9.35 15.62
CA GLN A 58 41.73 10.66 15.36
C GLN A 58 40.88 11.81 15.92
N ARG A 59 39.55 11.68 15.85
CA ARG A 59 38.62 12.62 16.48
C ARG A 59 38.75 12.60 18.00
N ASN A 60 38.85 11.43 18.62
CA ASN A 60 38.99 11.29 20.07
C ASN A 60 40.35 11.82 20.55
N GLU A 61 41.44 11.57 19.82
CA GLU A 61 42.74 12.20 20.10
C GLU A 61 42.71 13.72 19.93
N ALA A 62 42.02 14.24 18.90
CA ALA A 62 41.84 15.68 18.72
C ALA A 62 41.06 16.29 19.89
N LEU A 63 40.02 15.61 20.38
CA LEU A 63 39.26 16.03 21.57
C LEU A 63 40.12 16.04 22.83
N HIS A 64 40.88 14.97 23.09
CA HIS A 64 41.77 14.91 24.26
C HIS A 64 42.96 15.88 24.17
N SER A 65 43.51 16.13 22.97
CA SER A 65 44.57 17.13 22.79
C SER A 65 44.07 18.57 22.98
N SER A 66 42.80 18.84 22.65
CA SER A 66 42.13 20.12 22.94
C SER A 66 41.95 20.33 24.45
N GLU A 67 41.59 19.27 25.17
CA GLU A 67 41.35 19.26 26.62
C GLU A 67 42.65 19.44 27.44
N VAL A 68 43.73 18.80 27.01
CA VAL A 68 45.07 18.97 27.61
C VAL A 68 45.62 20.38 27.35
N ARG A 69 45.32 20.99 26.19
CA ARG A 69 45.73 22.36 25.86
C ARG A 69 44.93 23.43 26.61
N SER A 70 43.68 23.15 26.99
CA SER A 70 42.87 24.05 27.82
C SER A 70 43.24 24.04 29.32
N THR A 71 44.00 23.05 29.78
CA THR A 71 44.34 22.91 31.22
C THR A 71 45.67 23.59 31.60
N ILE A 72 46.53 23.94 30.62
CA ILE A 72 47.90 24.45 30.88
C ILE A 72 48.02 25.98 30.84
N ARG A 73 46.98 26.74 30.47
CA ARG A 73 47.08 28.21 30.34
C ARG A 73 46.25 28.96 31.38
N SER A 74 46.73 28.95 32.62
CA SER A 74 46.22 29.79 33.71
C SER A 74 47.37 30.36 34.53
N GLU A 75 48.00 31.45 34.07
CA GLU A 75 48.54 32.51 34.94
C GLU A 75 48.62 33.86 34.19
N PRO A 76 48.47 35.02 34.87
CA PRO A 76 48.10 36.30 34.23
C PRO A 76 49.24 37.35 34.21
N MET A 77 49.25 38.23 33.18
CA MET A 77 49.50 39.70 33.22
C MET A 77 49.91 40.28 31.83
N PRO A 78 49.77 41.61 31.55
CA PRO A 78 48.82 42.09 30.54
C PRO A 78 49.42 42.97 29.41
N ALA A 79 48.51 43.42 28.53
CA ALA A 79 48.62 44.47 27.50
C ALA A 79 49.28 43.96 26.19
N VAL A 80 48.72 44.11 25.00
CA VAL A 80 48.01 45.24 24.36
C VAL A 80 47.14 44.69 23.18
N SER A 81 46.16 45.49 22.74
CA SER A 81 45.58 45.54 21.37
C SER A 81 44.18 44.94 21.11
N SER A 82 43.22 45.87 21.12
CA SER A 82 42.30 46.18 20.01
C SER A 82 41.45 45.06 19.38
N VAL A 83 40.22 44.95 19.92
CA VAL A 83 38.92 45.04 19.21
C VAL A 83 38.83 44.41 17.80
N LEU A 84 38.17 43.25 17.71
CA LEU A 84 37.00 43.07 16.84
C LEU A 84 36.07 42.00 17.43
N ARG A 85 34.79 42.35 17.49
CA ARG A 85 33.69 41.66 18.20
C ARG A 85 33.22 40.40 17.47
N THR A 86 32.96 39.33 18.21
CA THR A 86 31.65 38.64 18.23
C THR A 86 31.47 37.95 19.57
N THR A 87 30.42 38.34 20.27
CA THR A 87 30.00 37.92 21.61
C THR A 87 29.81 36.42 21.71
N GLY A 88 30.44 35.80 22.70
CA GLY A 88 30.22 34.41 23.05
C GLY A 88 28.92 34.22 23.82
N ASP A 89 28.30 33.07 23.59
CA ASP A 89 27.61 32.34 24.65
C ASP A 89 28.04 30.88 24.50
N GLY A 90 29.12 30.53 25.20
CA GLY A 90 29.54 29.15 25.39
C GLY A 90 28.59 28.49 26.39
N MET A 91 27.34 28.32 25.99
CA MET A 91 26.32 27.61 26.76
C MET A 91 26.57 26.12 26.53
N ASP A 92 26.87 25.38 27.60
CA ASP A 92 27.16 23.95 27.59
C ASP A 92 26.22 23.20 26.65
N SER A 93 26.76 22.55 25.61
CA SER A 93 25.98 21.86 24.58
C SER A 93 25.02 20.80 25.18
N SER A 94 25.33 20.30 26.39
CA SER A 94 24.47 19.42 27.19
C SER A 94 23.29 20.14 27.86
N ALA A 95 23.46 21.39 28.29
CA ALA A 95 22.36 22.19 28.81
C ALA A 95 21.41 22.62 27.69
N VAL A 96 21.96 22.93 26.51
CA VAL A 96 21.17 23.24 25.31
C VAL A 96 20.38 22.02 24.82
N SER A 97 20.99 20.82 24.82
CA SER A 97 20.28 19.60 24.43
C SER A 97 19.14 19.25 25.39
N LYS A 98 19.38 19.34 26.71
CA LYS A 98 18.32 19.14 27.72
C LYS A 98 17.20 20.15 27.60
N LYS A 99 17.52 21.44 27.37
CA LYS A 99 16.52 22.49 27.18
C LYS A 99 15.69 22.25 25.90
N LEU A 100 16.30 21.71 24.85
CA LEU A 100 15.61 21.38 23.61
C LEU A 100 14.68 20.17 23.79
N GLU A 101 15.09 19.16 24.54
CA GLU A 101 14.27 18.00 24.91
C GLU A 101 13.07 18.40 25.79
N GLU A 102 13.28 19.28 26.77
CA GLU A 102 12.21 19.85 27.60
C GLU A 102 11.23 20.70 26.77
N GLU A 103 11.73 21.50 25.82
CA GLU A 103 10.87 22.29 24.92
C GLU A 103 10.08 21.41 23.94
N LEU A 104 10.67 20.32 23.44
CA LEU A 104 9.94 19.33 22.64
C LEU A 104 8.82 18.69 23.45
N LYS A 105 9.11 18.26 24.68
CA LYS A 105 8.09 17.68 25.58
C LYS A 105 6.98 18.67 25.93
N LYS A 106 7.30 19.96 26.08
CA LYS A 106 6.29 21.02 26.25
C LYS A 106 5.45 21.25 25.00
N ARG A 107 6.05 21.16 23.80
CA ARG A 107 5.33 21.25 22.52
C ARG A 107 4.38 20.08 22.36
N ASP A 108 4.80 18.87 22.68
CA ASP A 108 3.93 17.69 22.62
C ASP A 108 2.74 17.81 23.59
N ALA A 109 2.98 18.26 24.82
CA ALA A 109 1.91 18.51 25.80
C ALA A 109 0.97 19.67 25.39
N LEU A 110 1.47 20.65 24.62
CA LEU A 110 0.64 21.72 24.06
C LEU A 110 -0.20 21.22 22.88
N ILE A 111 0.37 20.37 22.02
CA ILE A 111 -0.32 19.73 20.91
C ILE A 111 -1.47 18.87 21.44
N GLU A 112 -1.23 18.07 22.49
CA GLU A 112 -2.28 17.27 23.15
C GLU A 112 -3.40 18.14 23.73
N ARG A 113 -3.07 19.23 24.44
CA ARG A 113 -4.08 20.19 24.94
C ARG A 113 -4.85 20.88 23.82
N LEU A 114 -4.20 21.24 22.71
CA LEU A 114 -4.88 21.79 21.54
C LEU A 114 -5.79 20.77 20.86
N HIS A 115 -5.40 19.49 20.85
CA HIS A 115 -6.27 18.42 20.37
C HIS A 115 -7.51 18.28 21.25
N GLU A 116 -7.35 18.25 22.58
CA GLU A 116 -8.48 18.20 23.52
C GLU A 116 -9.39 19.44 23.43
N GLU A 117 -8.82 20.65 23.26
CA GLU A 117 -9.61 21.87 23.12
C GLU A 117 -10.35 21.92 21.79
N ASN A 118 -9.71 21.47 20.70
CA ASN A 118 -10.37 21.31 19.40
C ASN A 118 -11.50 20.27 19.45
N GLU A 119 -11.32 19.17 20.17
CA GLU A 119 -12.36 18.16 20.38
C GLU A 119 -13.56 18.76 21.14
N LYS A 120 -13.31 19.50 22.22
CA LYS A 120 -14.35 20.23 22.98
C LYS A 120 -15.05 21.32 22.15
N LEU A 121 -14.33 22.04 21.30
CA LEU A 121 -14.90 23.02 20.39
C LEU A 121 -15.76 22.36 19.33
N PHE A 122 -15.33 21.19 18.83
CA PHE A 122 -16.07 20.40 17.88
C PHE A 122 -17.37 19.85 18.49
N ASP A 123 -17.33 19.35 19.72
CA ASP A 123 -18.51 18.91 20.46
C ASP A 123 -19.48 20.07 20.68
N ARG A 124 -19.01 21.25 21.09
CA ARG A 124 -19.87 22.44 21.23
C ARG A 124 -20.50 22.88 19.92
N LEU A 125 -19.79 22.81 18.80
CA LEU A 125 -20.33 23.16 17.49
C LEU A 125 -21.34 22.12 17.00
N THR A 126 -21.11 20.85 17.31
CA THR A 126 -21.99 19.73 16.96
C THR A 126 -23.26 19.76 17.82
N GLU A 127 -23.16 20.07 19.11
CA GLU A 127 -24.28 20.23 20.05
C GLU A 127 -25.10 21.51 19.75
N LYS A 128 -24.46 22.59 19.28
CA LYS A 128 -25.15 23.78 18.75
C LYS A 128 -25.86 23.52 17.42
N ALA A 129 -25.30 22.67 16.56
CA ALA A 129 -25.90 22.31 15.27
C ALA A 129 -27.14 21.41 15.45
N SER A 130 -27.13 20.50 16.42
CA SER A 130 -28.29 19.66 16.75
C SER A 130 -29.42 20.40 17.49
N SER A 131 -29.15 21.59 18.04
CA SER A 131 -30.15 22.46 18.68
C SER A 131 -30.89 23.41 17.71
N LEU A 132 -30.48 23.47 16.43
CA LEU A 132 -31.05 24.37 15.42
C LEU A 132 -31.88 23.66 14.34
N SER A 133 -32.08 22.35 14.43
CA SER A 133 -32.93 21.59 13.51
C SER A 133 -34.30 21.27 14.12
N SER A 134 -35.21 22.24 14.09
CA SER A 134 -36.67 22.06 14.08
C SER A 134 -37.32 23.27 13.37
N PRO A 135 -38.24 23.07 12.42
CA PRO A 135 -38.53 24.06 11.37
C PRO A 135 -39.47 25.19 11.81
N LEU A 136 -39.15 26.39 11.31
CA LEU A 136 -39.93 27.62 11.40
C LEU A 136 -41.22 27.52 10.55
N SER A 137 -42.39 27.48 11.21
CA SER A 137 -43.70 27.70 10.60
C SER A 137 -44.10 29.18 10.73
N LYS A 138 -44.59 29.74 9.62
CA LYS A 138 -45.11 31.12 9.50
C LYS A 138 -46.29 31.37 10.46
N GLY A 139 -46.29 32.54 11.11
CA GLY A 139 -47.48 33.07 11.77
C GLY A 139 -47.19 34.30 12.62
N SER A 140 -47.51 35.47 12.07
CA SER A 140 -47.60 36.74 12.82
C SER A 140 -48.76 36.70 13.82
N VAL A 141 -48.57 37.19 15.06
CA VAL A 141 -49.40 38.19 15.77
C VAL A 141 -48.98 38.29 17.25
N ASN A 142 -48.67 39.53 17.63
CA ASN A 142 -48.74 40.26 18.90
C ASN A 142 -49.25 39.60 20.23
N VAL A 143 -48.70 40.14 21.32
CA VAL A 143 -49.19 40.28 22.72
C VAL A 143 -48.59 39.37 23.83
N GLN A 144 -48.25 40.08 24.91
CA GLN A 144 -47.67 39.81 26.23
C GLN A 144 -48.20 38.63 27.09
N PRO A 145 -47.49 38.30 28.19
CA PRO A 145 -47.71 37.14 29.06
C PRO A 145 -48.71 37.43 30.19
N ARG A 146 -49.25 36.38 30.85
CA ARG A 146 -49.31 36.20 32.33
C ARG A 146 -50.27 35.07 32.76
N ASP A 147 -49.79 34.28 33.72
CA ASP A 147 -50.44 33.50 34.80
C ASP A 147 -51.95 33.21 34.74
N MET A 148 -52.35 31.94 34.90
CA MET A 148 -53.02 31.44 36.13
C MET A 148 -53.47 29.97 36.00
N ALA A 149 -53.29 29.27 37.12
CA ALA A 149 -53.69 27.91 37.41
C ALA A 149 -55.21 27.63 37.28
N ARG A 150 -55.58 26.33 37.19
CA ARG A 150 -56.51 25.62 38.12
C ARG A 150 -57.17 24.38 37.48
N ASN A 151 -57.01 23.22 38.17
CA ASN A 151 -57.92 22.06 38.42
C ASN A 151 -59.03 21.69 37.40
N ASP A 152 -59.51 20.45 37.23
CA ASP A 152 -59.30 19.14 37.87
C ASP A 152 -60.11 18.08 37.10
N ASN A 153 -59.68 16.81 37.22
CA ASN A 153 -60.45 15.56 37.36
C ASN A 153 -61.13 14.81 36.19
N ASN A 154 -60.64 13.56 36.05
CA ASN A 154 -61.31 12.25 35.86
C ASN A 154 -62.19 12.03 34.59
N ASN A 155 -62.13 10.91 33.85
CA ASN A 155 -62.00 9.51 34.27
C ASN A 155 -61.78 8.55 33.06
N LYS A 156 -61.07 7.42 33.30
CA LYS A 156 -61.22 6.03 32.75
C LYS A 156 -60.83 5.66 31.30
N GLY A 157 -59.85 4.74 31.19
CA GLY A 157 -59.69 3.75 30.08
C GLY A 157 -58.26 3.17 29.92
N LEU A 158 -57.91 2.10 30.66
CA LEU A 158 -56.70 1.22 30.54
C LEU A 158 -56.91 0.13 29.45
N PRO A 159 -55.92 -0.70 28.96
CA PRO A 159 -54.80 -1.31 29.72
C PRO A 159 -53.42 -1.62 29.02
N VAL A 160 -52.39 -1.82 29.88
CA VAL A 160 -51.26 -2.83 29.88
C VAL A 160 -50.21 -2.87 28.74
N ASP A 161 -48.92 -2.65 29.05
CA ASP A 161 -47.88 -3.70 29.29
C ASP A 161 -46.46 -3.06 29.49
N VAL A 162 -45.93 -3.06 30.71
CA VAL A 162 -44.77 -3.86 31.22
C VAL A 162 -43.41 -3.54 30.58
N ALA A 163 -42.59 -2.84 31.38
CA ALA A 163 -41.13 -2.84 31.29
C ALA A 163 -40.54 -3.93 32.21
N PRO A 164 -39.27 -4.34 32.00
CA PRO A 164 -38.37 -4.33 33.15
C PRO A 164 -36.95 -3.81 32.87
N LEU A 165 -36.39 -3.23 33.94
CA LEU A 165 -35.03 -2.69 34.13
C LEU A 165 -33.91 -3.75 34.09
N PRO A 166 -32.63 -3.35 33.90
CA PRO A 166 -31.48 -4.22 34.01
C PRO A 166 -30.94 -4.32 35.45
N LEU A 167 -30.52 -5.53 35.85
CA LEU A 167 -29.79 -5.82 37.08
C LEU A 167 -28.32 -6.16 36.78
N SER A 168 -27.45 -5.74 37.69
CA SER A 168 -26.00 -5.91 37.74
C SER A 168 -25.56 -7.05 38.69
N ALA A 169 -24.29 -7.46 38.53
CA ALA A 169 -23.45 -8.41 39.32
C ALA A 169 -23.57 -9.90 38.89
N ASP A 170 -22.52 -10.73 38.85
CA ASP A 170 -21.20 -10.69 39.51
C ASP A 170 -20.17 -11.55 38.74
N LYS A 171 -18.88 -11.37 39.07
CA LYS A 171 -17.69 -12.02 38.47
C LYS A 171 -17.58 -13.51 38.86
N THR A 172 -17.14 -14.34 37.90
CA THR A 172 -16.40 -15.58 38.21
C THR A 172 -15.42 -15.90 37.08
N GLU A 173 -14.20 -16.23 37.50
CA GLU A 173 -12.99 -16.50 36.73
C GLU A 173 -13.05 -17.89 36.05
N GLY A 174 -12.58 -18.01 34.79
CA GLY A 174 -12.44 -19.31 34.12
C GLY A 174 -12.39 -19.27 32.58
N THR A 175 -11.19 -19.06 32.04
CA THR A 175 -10.62 -19.64 30.80
C THR A 175 -11.57 -20.11 29.69
N VAL A 176 -11.80 -19.32 28.63
CA VAL A 176 -11.86 -19.74 27.21
C VAL A 176 -11.63 -18.51 26.32
N ALA A 177 -10.55 -18.49 25.54
CA ALA A 177 -10.37 -17.55 24.44
C ALA A 177 -11.28 -17.96 23.26
N LEU A 178 -12.57 -17.65 23.39
CA LEU A 178 -13.54 -17.75 22.31
C LEU A 178 -13.24 -16.61 21.33
N VAL A 179 -12.65 -16.95 20.18
CA VAL A 179 -12.43 -16.04 19.06
C VAL A 179 -13.77 -15.43 18.69
N LYS A 180 -13.98 -14.20 19.15
CA LYS A 180 -15.09 -13.35 18.78
C LYS A 180 -14.91 -13.08 17.29
N SER A 181 -15.83 -13.61 16.49
CA SER A 181 -16.04 -13.22 15.10
C SER A 181 -16.35 -11.73 15.08
N SER A 182 -15.30 -10.91 15.01
CA SER A 182 -15.45 -9.50 14.71
C SER A 182 -15.92 -9.43 13.26
N SER A 183 -17.20 -9.10 13.09
CA SER A 183 -17.56 -8.17 12.03
C SER A 183 -16.57 -7.02 12.16
N GLU A 184 -15.60 -6.99 11.26
CA GLU A 184 -14.64 -5.91 11.10
C GLU A 184 -15.45 -4.69 10.63
N LYS A 185 -16.21 -4.08 11.55
CA LYS A 185 -16.70 -2.72 11.37
C LYS A 185 -15.43 -1.89 11.28
N ILE A 186 -15.03 -1.56 10.05
CA ILE A 186 -14.04 -0.54 9.77
C ILE A 186 -14.43 0.63 10.67
N LYS A 187 -13.51 1.06 11.55
CA LYS A 187 -13.78 2.20 12.43
C LYS A 187 -14.06 3.38 11.52
N THR A 188 -15.31 3.84 11.49
CA THR A 188 -15.70 4.96 10.64
C THR A 188 -15.27 6.26 11.30
N THR A 189 -14.86 7.20 10.48
CA THR A 189 -14.50 8.54 10.90
C THR A 189 -15.61 9.50 10.47
N PRO A 190 -15.94 10.55 11.24
CA PRO A 190 -16.93 11.52 10.80
C PRO A 190 -16.63 12.11 9.41
N ALA A 191 -15.34 12.27 9.09
CA ALA A 191 -14.89 12.72 7.76
C ALA A 191 -15.14 11.66 6.68
N GLY A 192 -14.84 10.39 6.96
CA GLY A 192 -15.07 9.29 6.02
C GLY A 192 -16.55 9.01 5.79
N GLU A 193 -17.39 9.09 6.81
CA GLU A 193 -18.85 8.99 6.68
C GLU A 193 -19.42 10.10 5.80
N TYR A 194 -19.02 11.35 6.07
CA TYR A 194 -19.42 12.51 5.27
C TYR A 194 -19.00 12.35 3.80
N LEU A 195 -17.73 11.99 3.55
CA LEU A 195 -17.22 11.80 2.19
C LEU A 195 -17.93 10.66 1.46
N THR A 196 -18.15 9.54 2.16
CA THR A 196 -18.87 8.38 1.61
C THR A 196 -20.27 8.76 1.18
N ALA A 197 -21.02 9.46 2.04
CA ALA A 197 -22.36 9.96 1.70
C ALA A 197 -22.30 10.94 0.52
N ALA A 198 -21.44 11.96 0.58
CA ALA A 198 -21.34 12.98 -0.45
C ALA A 198 -20.96 12.43 -1.84
N LEU A 199 -20.07 11.43 -1.90
CA LEU A 199 -19.65 10.79 -3.15
C LEU A 199 -20.77 9.90 -3.75
N ASN A 200 -21.51 9.19 -2.88
CA ASN A 200 -22.61 8.32 -3.31
C ASN A 200 -23.81 9.13 -3.79
N ASP A 201 -24.16 10.20 -3.08
CA ASP A 201 -25.33 11.04 -3.35
C ASP A 201 -25.14 11.94 -4.59
N PHE A 202 -23.90 12.21 -5.00
CA PHE A 202 -23.63 13.05 -6.18
C PHE A 202 -24.14 12.39 -7.46
N ASN A 203 -25.23 12.89 -8.04
CA ASN A 203 -25.78 12.37 -9.29
C ASN A 203 -25.58 13.36 -10.45
N PRO A 204 -24.77 13.04 -11.49
CA PRO A 204 -24.55 13.94 -12.62
C PRO A 204 -25.83 14.19 -13.44
N GLU A 205 -26.81 13.29 -13.42
CA GLU A 205 -28.08 13.43 -14.16
C GLU A 205 -29.01 14.50 -13.59
N GLN A 206 -28.77 14.94 -12.34
CA GLN A 206 -29.57 15.99 -11.71
C GLN A 206 -29.16 17.41 -12.16
N TYR A 207 -28.11 17.53 -12.98
CA TYR A 207 -27.55 18.81 -13.40
C TYR A 207 -27.55 18.91 -14.93
N ASP A 208 -28.11 20.00 -15.46
CA ASP A 208 -28.16 20.23 -16.91
C ASP A 208 -26.85 20.80 -17.49
N ASN A 209 -25.93 21.29 -16.64
CA ASN A 209 -24.72 21.99 -17.07
C ASN A 209 -23.44 21.24 -16.68
N LEU A 210 -22.63 20.86 -17.68
CA LEU A 210 -21.32 20.21 -17.50
C LEU A 210 -20.36 21.00 -16.61
N ALA A 211 -20.43 22.33 -16.59
CA ALA A 211 -19.58 23.15 -15.72
C ALA A 211 -19.93 22.97 -14.24
N VAL A 212 -21.21 22.83 -13.90
CA VAL A 212 -21.67 22.58 -12.53
C VAL A 212 -21.28 21.18 -12.08
N ILE A 213 -21.43 20.19 -12.98
CA ILE A 213 -20.99 18.82 -12.74
C ILE A 213 -19.48 18.78 -12.50
N SER A 214 -18.69 19.48 -13.35
CA SER A 214 -17.24 19.58 -13.21
C SER A 214 -16.82 20.21 -11.88
N ASP A 215 -17.41 21.36 -11.52
CA ASP A 215 -17.10 22.06 -10.28
C ASP A 215 -17.42 21.19 -9.04
N GLY A 216 -18.60 20.56 -9.00
CA GLY A 216 -18.99 19.66 -7.93
C GLY A 216 -18.07 18.45 -7.81
N ALA A 217 -17.77 17.78 -8.93
CA ALA A 217 -16.93 16.59 -8.94
C ALA A 217 -15.49 16.88 -8.50
N ASN A 218 -14.91 17.96 -9.01
CA ASN A 218 -13.54 18.35 -8.68
C ASN A 218 -13.41 18.83 -7.23
N LYS A 219 -14.43 19.50 -6.68
CA LYS A 219 -14.50 19.83 -5.25
C LYS A 219 -14.53 18.58 -4.37
N LEU A 220 -15.31 17.56 -4.74
CA LEU A 220 -15.35 16.30 -4.00
C LEU A 220 -14.00 15.57 -4.03
N LEU A 221 -13.35 15.47 -5.19
CA LEU A 221 -11.99 14.88 -5.28
C LEU A 221 -10.96 15.67 -4.46
N MET A 222 -11.06 17.00 -4.44
CA MET A 222 -10.20 17.84 -3.60
C MET A 222 -10.48 17.64 -2.11
N LEU A 223 -11.74 17.45 -1.69
CA LEU A 223 -12.08 17.10 -0.30
C LEU A 223 -11.52 15.74 0.10
N VAL A 224 -11.56 14.75 -0.80
CA VAL A 224 -10.90 13.44 -0.59
C VAL A 224 -9.40 13.63 -0.33
N LEU A 225 -8.70 14.36 -1.20
CA LEU A 225 -7.28 14.66 -1.02
C LEU A 225 -7.02 15.40 0.30
N ALA A 226 -7.81 16.42 0.61
CA ALA A 226 -7.66 17.22 1.81
C ALA A 226 -7.87 16.40 3.09
N ALA A 227 -8.88 15.53 3.11
CA ALA A 227 -9.15 14.66 4.25
C ALA A 227 -8.00 13.67 4.49
N VAL A 228 -7.48 13.04 3.43
CA VAL A 228 -6.36 12.10 3.52
C VAL A 228 -5.09 12.80 3.99
N ILE A 229 -4.76 13.96 3.41
CA ILE A 229 -3.59 14.77 3.83
C ILE A 229 -3.73 15.21 5.29
N LYS A 230 -4.92 15.66 5.69
CA LYS A 230 -5.18 16.11 7.07
C LYS A 230 -5.13 14.96 8.08
N ALA A 231 -5.45 13.73 7.66
CA ALA A 231 -5.31 12.53 8.48
C ALA A 231 -3.84 12.28 8.89
N GLY A 232 -2.91 12.70 8.02
CA GLY A 232 -1.48 12.45 8.18
C GLY A 232 -1.10 10.98 8.02
N ALA A 233 0.21 10.71 8.03
CA ALA A 233 0.76 9.37 7.75
C ALA A 233 0.27 8.28 8.73
N SER A 234 -0.08 8.64 9.97
CA SER A 234 -0.59 7.71 10.98
C SER A 234 -1.98 7.18 10.67
N ARG A 235 -2.80 7.93 9.92
CA ARG A 235 -4.23 7.60 9.70
C ARG A 235 -4.68 7.62 8.24
N GLU A 236 -3.81 8.02 7.32
CA GLU A 236 -4.06 8.02 5.87
C GLU A 236 -4.62 6.68 5.37
N HIS A 237 -4.03 5.57 5.80
CA HIS A 237 -4.45 4.23 5.38
C HIS A 237 -5.84 3.84 5.89
N GLU A 238 -6.25 4.31 7.08
CA GLU A 238 -7.60 4.10 7.63
C GLU A 238 -8.64 4.85 6.80
N ILE A 239 -8.41 6.14 6.56
CA ILE A 239 -9.34 6.98 5.77
C ILE A 239 -9.44 6.46 4.33
N LEU A 240 -8.31 6.13 3.70
CA LEU A 240 -8.32 5.57 2.35
C LEU A 240 -9.10 4.26 2.30
N ALA A 241 -8.95 3.37 3.29
CA ALA A 241 -9.71 2.13 3.34
C ALA A 241 -11.21 2.37 3.53
N GLU A 242 -11.59 3.35 4.37
CA GLU A 242 -12.97 3.71 4.67
C GLU A 242 -13.72 4.22 3.43
N ILE A 243 -13.13 5.17 2.69
CA ILE A 243 -13.81 5.83 1.56
C ILE A 243 -13.57 5.15 0.20
N ARG A 244 -12.79 4.06 0.17
CA ARG A 244 -12.31 3.40 -1.06
C ARG A 244 -13.43 3.11 -2.06
N ASP A 245 -14.46 2.40 -1.62
CA ASP A 245 -15.50 1.89 -2.50
C ASP A 245 -16.33 3.04 -3.08
N ALA A 246 -16.64 4.06 -2.27
CA ALA A 246 -17.35 5.27 -2.69
C ALA A 246 -16.52 6.09 -3.69
N VAL A 247 -15.21 6.26 -3.46
CA VAL A 247 -14.33 7.00 -4.37
C VAL A 247 -14.21 6.31 -5.73
N PHE A 248 -14.01 4.99 -5.76
CA PHE A 248 -13.90 4.28 -7.04
C PHE A 248 -15.22 4.20 -7.79
N ALA A 249 -16.33 3.97 -7.09
CA ALA A 249 -17.66 4.04 -7.70
C ALA A 249 -17.92 5.45 -8.28
N PHE A 250 -17.57 6.50 -7.54
CA PHE A 250 -17.69 7.88 -7.99
C PHE A 250 -16.85 8.17 -9.24
N ILE A 251 -15.55 7.83 -9.23
CA ILE A 251 -14.67 8.06 -10.39
C ILE A 251 -15.20 7.31 -11.61
N ARG A 252 -15.59 6.04 -11.46
CA ARG A 252 -16.15 5.23 -12.54
C ARG A 252 -17.44 5.83 -13.11
N LYS A 253 -18.34 6.32 -12.24
CA LYS A 253 -19.59 7.00 -12.63
C LYS A 253 -19.31 8.27 -13.43
N MET A 254 -18.25 9.00 -13.09
CA MET A 254 -17.90 10.28 -13.69
C MET A 254 -17.01 10.16 -14.94
N GLU A 255 -16.25 9.08 -15.11
CA GLU A 255 -15.32 8.86 -16.24
C GLU A 255 -15.94 9.11 -17.63
N PRO A 256 -17.16 8.63 -17.96
CA PRO A 256 -17.77 8.87 -19.28
C PRO A 256 -18.03 10.33 -19.61
N THR A 257 -18.24 11.17 -18.58
CA THR A 257 -18.58 12.60 -18.75
C THR A 257 -17.36 13.46 -19.08
N ARG A 258 -16.14 12.97 -18.79
CA ARG A 258 -14.86 13.69 -19.01
C ARG A 258 -14.79 15.10 -18.39
N VAL A 259 -15.52 15.32 -17.29
CA VAL A 259 -15.56 16.62 -16.57
C VAL A 259 -14.60 16.71 -15.38
N MET A 260 -14.00 15.59 -14.98
CA MET A 260 -13.04 15.55 -13.87
C MET A 260 -11.68 16.07 -14.30
N ASP A 261 -11.02 16.81 -13.41
CA ASP A 261 -9.61 17.17 -13.54
C ASP A 261 -8.76 15.91 -13.41
N THR A 262 -8.14 15.54 -14.51
CA THR A 262 -7.27 14.36 -14.61
C THR A 262 -6.09 14.40 -13.64
N MET A 263 -5.59 15.58 -13.27
CA MET A 263 -4.52 15.68 -12.26
C MET A 263 -5.04 15.33 -10.87
N LEU A 264 -6.27 15.73 -10.52
CA LEU A 264 -6.90 15.33 -9.25
C LEU A 264 -7.13 13.83 -9.22
N VAL A 265 -7.66 13.26 -10.31
CA VAL A 265 -7.83 11.80 -10.45
C VAL A 265 -6.50 11.08 -10.24
N SER A 266 -5.43 11.54 -10.89
CA SER A 266 -4.09 10.97 -10.71
C SER A 266 -3.61 11.03 -9.27
N ARG A 267 -3.74 12.18 -8.60
CA ARG A 267 -3.33 12.34 -7.20
C ARG A 267 -4.08 11.38 -6.29
N VAL A 268 -5.40 11.27 -6.46
CA VAL A 268 -6.24 10.34 -5.68
C VAL A 268 -5.80 8.90 -5.92
N ARG A 269 -5.63 8.47 -7.18
CA ARG A 269 -5.20 7.10 -7.50
C ARG A 269 -3.81 6.78 -6.99
N ILE A 270 -2.88 7.73 -7.06
CA ILE A 270 -1.53 7.57 -6.50
C ILE A 270 -1.58 7.33 -4.98
N LEU A 271 -2.47 7.99 -4.22
CA LEU A 271 -2.63 7.73 -2.78
C LEU A 271 -3.04 6.28 -2.52
N TYR A 272 -4.02 5.77 -3.27
CA TYR A 272 -4.46 4.38 -3.14
C TYR A 272 -3.35 3.39 -3.50
N ILE A 273 -2.63 3.63 -4.60
CA ILE A 273 -1.54 2.74 -5.03
C ILE A 273 -0.41 2.78 -3.99
N ARG A 274 -0.03 3.96 -3.48
CA ARG A 274 1.01 4.07 -2.44
C ARG A 274 0.60 3.43 -1.12
N SER A 275 -0.68 3.52 -0.75
CA SER A 275 -1.22 2.78 0.40
C SER A 275 -1.09 1.26 0.22
N LEU A 276 -1.32 0.74 -1.00
CA LEU A 276 -1.04 -0.67 -1.31
C LEU A 276 0.46 -0.99 -1.25
N LEU A 277 1.33 -0.15 -1.83
CA LEU A 277 2.79 -0.32 -1.79
C LEU A 277 3.32 -0.38 -0.35
N ALA A 278 2.83 0.49 0.53
CA ALA A 278 3.25 0.53 1.93
C ALA A 278 2.91 -0.76 2.70
N ARG A 279 1.88 -1.50 2.27
CA ARG A 279 1.34 -2.68 2.95
C ARG A 279 1.74 -4.01 2.32
N SER A 280 2.37 -3.98 1.14
CA SER A 280 2.65 -5.17 0.34
C SER A 280 4.12 -5.22 -0.09
N PRO A 281 4.97 -6.02 0.57
CA PRO A 281 6.40 -6.12 0.23
C PRO A 281 6.63 -6.67 -1.18
N GLU A 282 5.70 -7.45 -1.72
CA GLU A 282 5.79 -8.01 -3.07
C GLU A 282 5.66 -6.92 -4.15
N LEU A 283 5.02 -5.80 -3.83
CA LEU A 283 4.95 -4.66 -4.74
C LEU A 283 6.18 -3.77 -4.63
N GLN A 284 6.78 -3.65 -3.43
CA GLN A 284 7.99 -2.84 -3.20
C GLN A 284 9.21 -3.39 -3.96
N SER A 285 9.23 -4.68 -4.25
CA SER A 285 10.32 -5.32 -5.02
C SER A 285 10.19 -5.16 -6.54
N ILE A 286 9.12 -4.52 -7.03
CA ILE A 286 8.94 -4.26 -8.46
C ILE A 286 10.02 -3.28 -8.93
N MET A 287 10.85 -3.73 -9.88
CA MET A 287 11.81 -2.86 -10.56
C MET A 287 11.09 -1.95 -11.55
N VAL A 288 11.36 -0.67 -11.45
CA VAL A 288 10.77 0.36 -12.30
C VAL A 288 11.85 1.00 -13.16
N SER A 289 11.55 1.24 -14.43
CA SER A 289 12.46 1.94 -15.34
C SER A 289 12.77 3.33 -14.79
N PRO A 290 14.04 3.77 -14.82
CA PRO A 290 14.41 5.08 -14.31
C PRO A 290 13.89 6.20 -15.23
N VAL A 291 13.84 7.44 -14.73
CA VAL A 291 13.18 8.54 -15.44
C VAL A 291 13.79 8.83 -16.81
N GLU A 292 15.08 8.58 -16.99
CA GLU A 292 15.82 8.86 -18.22
C GLU A 292 15.31 8.00 -19.38
N CYS A 293 14.75 6.81 -19.11
CA CYS A 293 14.12 5.96 -20.12
C CYS A 293 12.85 6.59 -20.71
N PHE A 294 12.25 7.56 -20.03
CA PHE A 294 11.05 8.26 -20.46
C PHE A 294 11.33 9.62 -21.10
N LEU A 295 12.59 10.05 -21.21
CA LEU A 295 12.97 11.36 -21.74
C LEU A 295 13.85 11.21 -22.98
N GLU A 296 13.51 11.90 -24.07
CA GLU A 296 14.24 11.85 -25.33
C GLU A 296 14.54 13.27 -25.85
N LYS A 297 15.76 13.49 -26.34
CA LYS A 297 16.14 14.76 -27.00
C LYS A 297 15.82 14.68 -28.49
N SER A 298 14.98 15.58 -28.98
CA SER A 298 14.42 15.55 -30.36
C SER A 298 15.41 15.74 -31.51
N ASN A 299 16.71 15.96 -31.23
CA ASN A 299 17.76 16.21 -32.23
C ASN A 299 18.87 15.15 -32.17
N THR A 300 18.51 13.87 -32.20
CA THR A 300 19.39 12.88 -32.79
C THR A 300 18.74 12.39 -34.07
N GLY A 301 19.29 12.85 -35.20
CA GLY A 301 18.99 12.24 -36.49
C GLY A 301 19.20 10.74 -36.35
N ARG A 302 18.16 9.98 -36.70
CA ARG A 302 18.14 8.54 -36.95
C ARG A 302 19.55 7.97 -37.18
N SER A 303 20.23 7.53 -36.13
CA SER A 303 21.38 6.63 -36.29
C SER A 303 20.80 5.27 -36.60
N ARG A 304 20.60 5.00 -37.90
CA ARG A 304 20.51 3.64 -38.42
C ARG A 304 21.84 2.96 -38.12
N SER A 305 21.97 2.28 -36.98
CA SER A 305 22.99 1.23 -36.83
C SER A 305 22.31 -0.13 -37.04
N SER A 306 21.89 -0.37 -38.28
CA SER A 306 21.68 -1.74 -38.74
C SER A 306 22.98 -2.25 -39.37
N SER A 307 23.52 -3.29 -38.72
CA SER A 307 24.36 -4.36 -39.27
C SER A 307 25.89 -4.24 -39.23
N ARG A 308 26.45 -5.34 -38.70
CA ARG A 308 27.80 -5.95 -38.88
C ARG A 308 28.93 -5.52 -37.93
N GLY A 309 28.97 -6.24 -36.81
CA GLY A 309 30.17 -6.39 -35.97
C GLY A 309 30.02 -7.62 -35.10
N SER A 310 30.27 -8.81 -35.66
CA SER A 310 30.32 -10.07 -34.91
C SER A 310 31.57 -10.09 -34.03
N SER A 311 31.42 -10.19 -32.72
CA SER A 311 32.46 -10.64 -31.78
C SER A 311 31.81 -11.26 -30.54
N PRO A 312 32.20 -12.49 -30.14
CA PRO A 312 31.55 -13.22 -29.05
C PRO A 312 32.32 -13.00 -27.74
N ALA A 313 31.89 -12.08 -26.88
CA ALA A 313 32.26 -12.09 -25.47
C ALA A 313 31.36 -11.16 -24.68
N ARG A 314 30.75 -11.71 -23.61
CA ARG A 314 29.95 -11.05 -22.55
C ARG A 314 28.52 -10.68 -22.96
N SER A 315 27.59 -11.58 -22.66
CA SER A 315 26.16 -11.30 -22.64
C SER A 315 25.79 -10.43 -21.43
N PRO A 316 25.18 -9.26 -21.60
CA PRO A 316 24.40 -8.65 -20.54
C PRO A 316 23.12 -9.47 -20.35
N VAL A 317 22.74 -9.66 -19.09
CA VAL A 317 21.49 -10.27 -18.64
C VAL A 317 20.33 -9.73 -19.47
N HIS A 318 19.48 -10.64 -19.95
CA HIS A 318 18.27 -10.35 -20.72
C HIS A 318 17.28 -9.56 -19.85
N TYR A 319 17.42 -8.23 -19.80
CA TYR A 319 16.25 -7.38 -19.57
C TYR A 319 15.37 -7.54 -20.80
N VAL A 320 14.09 -7.84 -20.59
CA VAL A 320 13.07 -7.68 -21.62
C VAL A 320 12.99 -6.18 -21.91
N ASP A 321 13.84 -5.70 -22.81
CA ASP A 321 13.90 -4.31 -23.26
C ASP A 321 12.71 -4.08 -24.20
N GLU A 322 11.51 -3.94 -23.61
CA GLU A 322 10.47 -3.14 -24.24
C GLU A 322 11.08 -1.74 -24.38
N LYS A 323 11.56 -1.41 -25.58
CA LYS A 323 12.05 -0.07 -25.90
C LYS A 323 10.93 0.91 -25.65
N ILE A 324 10.91 1.51 -24.46
CA ILE A 324 10.01 2.61 -24.13
C ILE A 324 10.39 3.74 -25.08
N GLN A 325 9.47 4.11 -25.97
CA GLN A 325 9.63 5.34 -26.75
C GLN A 325 9.62 6.49 -25.73
N GLY A 326 10.68 7.31 -25.70
CA GLY A 326 10.78 8.41 -24.74
C GLY A 326 9.94 9.62 -25.15
N PHE A 327 9.62 10.47 -24.16
CA PHE A 327 8.99 11.75 -24.36
C PHE A 327 9.96 12.73 -25.03
N LYS A 328 9.63 13.19 -26.24
CA LYS A 328 10.53 14.02 -27.05
C LYS A 328 10.43 15.49 -26.66
N ILE A 329 11.53 16.05 -26.14
CA ILE A 329 11.59 17.44 -25.69
C ILE A 329 12.22 18.34 -26.77
N ASN A 330 11.34 19.10 -27.46
CA ASN A 330 11.70 19.99 -28.57
C ASN A 330 12.11 21.39 -28.11
N LEU A 331 13.27 21.53 -27.46
CA LEU A 331 13.82 22.84 -27.14
C LEU A 331 14.78 23.30 -28.23
N LYS A 332 14.24 23.76 -29.36
CA LYS A 332 15.07 24.52 -30.32
C LYS A 332 15.36 25.92 -29.76
N PRO A 333 16.59 26.44 -29.87
CA PRO A 333 16.81 27.87 -29.80
C PRO A 333 16.08 28.50 -30.99
N GLU A 334 15.20 29.48 -30.75
CA GLU A 334 14.42 30.11 -31.82
C GLU A 334 15.35 30.66 -32.92
N LYS A 335 15.24 30.11 -34.14
CA LYS A 335 15.88 30.71 -35.32
C LYS A 335 15.04 31.91 -35.77
N LYS A 336 15.60 33.09 -35.51
CA LYS A 336 15.16 34.45 -35.86
C LYS A 336 14.19 34.55 -37.06
N SER A 337 13.02 35.18 -36.84
CA SER A 337 12.31 35.92 -37.89
C SER A 337 12.80 37.37 -37.89
N LYS A 338 13.25 37.88 -39.04
CA LYS A 338 13.82 39.25 -39.15
C LYS A 338 12.81 40.33 -38.71
N LEU A 339 11.52 40.05 -38.80
CA LEU A 339 10.44 40.97 -38.43
C LEU A 339 10.24 41.10 -36.92
N SER A 340 10.44 40.03 -36.14
CA SER A 340 10.32 40.10 -34.67
C SER A 340 11.42 40.94 -34.05
N SER A 341 12.62 40.92 -34.64
CA SER A 341 13.78 41.67 -34.15
C SER A 341 13.61 43.20 -34.22
N VAL A 342 12.80 43.70 -35.16
CA VAL A 342 12.55 45.14 -35.34
C VAL A 342 11.48 45.62 -34.35
N VAL A 343 10.42 44.83 -34.16
CA VAL A 343 9.32 45.16 -33.23
C VAL A 343 9.80 45.13 -31.77
N LEU A 344 10.68 44.19 -31.40
CA LEU A 344 11.28 44.16 -30.05
C LEU A 344 12.20 45.36 -29.78
N ARG A 345 12.96 45.82 -30.79
CA ARG A 345 13.79 47.03 -30.66
C ARG A 345 12.95 48.31 -30.50
N MET A 346 11.78 48.39 -31.14
CA MET A 346 10.87 49.54 -30.97
C MET A 346 10.19 49.59 -29.60
N ARG A 347 10.15 48.47 -28.86
CA ARG A 347 9.54 48.39 -27.52
C ARG A 347 10.53 48.55 -26.37
N GLY A 348 11.81 48.83 -26.66
CA GLY A 348 12.86 49.05 -25.65
C GLY A 348 13.25 47.79 -24.87
N ILE A 349 12.98 46.61 -25.40
CA ILE A 349 13.27 45.33 -24.75
C ILE A 349 14.65 44.84 -25.20
N ASP A 350 15.55 44.61 -24.24
CA ASP A 350 16.91 44.15 -24.52
C ASP A 350 16.91 42.77 -25.21
N GLN A 351 17.68 42.69 -26.30
CA GLN A 351 17.62 41.62 -27.30
C GLN A 351 18.38 40.36 -26.84
N ASP A 352 19.17 40.45 -25.78
CA ASP A 352 19.99 39.36 -25.23
C ASP A 352 19.24 38.55 -24.14
N THR A 353 18.40 39.20 -23.33
CA THR A 353 17.58 38.56 -22.27
C THR A 353 16.47 37.66 -22.84
N TRP A 354 15.90 38.04 -23.99
CA TRP A 354 14.83 37.28 -24.65
C TRP A 354 15.30 36.05 -25.43
N ARG A 355 16.60 35.87 -25.66
CA ARG A 355 17.13 34.79 -26.53
C ARG A 355 17.02 33.38 -25.96
N HIS A 356 16.70 33.24 -24.66
CA HIS A 356 16.79 31.95 -23.97
C HIS A 356 15.56 31.61 -23.15
N GLN A 357 14.54 32.45 -23.09
CA GLN A 357 13.37 32.22 -22.23
C GLN A 357 12.28 31.39 -22.91
N VAL A 358 11.87 30.29 -22.25
CA VAL A 358 10.73 29.49 -22.71
C VAL A 358 9.44 30.29 -22.52
N THR A 359 8.81 30.70 -23.63
CA THR A 359 7.54 31.43 -23.61
C THR A 359 6.41 30.57 -23.00
N GLY A 360 5.46 31.20 -22.29
CA GLY A 360 4.32 30.49 -21.69
C GLY A 360 3.48 29.67 -22.68
N GLY A 361 3.39 30.07 -23.95
CA GLY A 361 2.75 29.28 -25.00
C GLY A 361 3.48 27.96 -25.29
N LYS A 362 4.82 27.98 -25.27
CA LYS A 362 5.66 26.79 -25.47
C LYS A 362 5.63 25.86 -24.26
N LEU A 363 5.55 26.39 -23.04
CA LEU A 363 5.31 25.57 -21.84
C LEU A 363 3.98 24.82 -21.93
N ARG A 364 2.92 25.48 -22.42
CA ARG A 364 1.61 24.84 -22.62
C ARG A 364 1.66 23.73 -23.68
N GLU A 365 2.35 23.97 -24.79
CA GLU A 365 2.56 22.95 -25.82
C GLU A 365 3.29 21.72 -25.24
N ILE A 366 4.39 21.93 -24.52
CA ILE A 366 5.16 20.86 -23.86
C ILE A 366 4.28 20.10 -22.86
N GLN A 367 3.45 20.81 -22.09
CA GLN A 367 2.53 20.20 -21.14
C GLN A 367 1.48 19.31 -21.82
N GLU A 368 0.90 19.75 -22.94
CA GLU A 368 -0.08 18.94 -23.70
C GLU A 368 0.58 17.77 -24.44
N GLU A 369 1.80 17.93 -24.96
CA GLU A 369 2.58 16.82 -25.54
C GLU A 369 2.93 15.80 -24.45
N ALA A 370 3.37 16.25 -23.28
CA ALA A 370 3.66 15.40 -22.13
C ALA A 370 2.41 14.65 -21.64
N LYS A 371 1.26 15.33 -21.62
CA LYS A 371 -0.04 14.70 -21.33
C LYS A 371 -0.37 13.59 -22.32
N SER A 372 -0.26 13.88 -23.61
CA SER A 372 -0.52 12.90 -24.67
C SER A 372 0.41 11.69 -24.59
N PHE A 373 1.67 11.91 -24.22
CA PHE A 373 2.67 10.84 -24.00
C PHE A 373 2.33 9.94 -22.80
N ALA A 374 1.83 10.53 -21.72
CA ALA A 374 1.54 9.81 -20.48
C ALA A 374 0.20 9.06 -20.51
N THR A 375 -0.73 9.45 -21.38
CA THR A 375 -2.02 8.78 -21.53
C THR A 375 -1.85 7.29 -21.87
N GLY A 376 -2.37 6.43 -21.00
CA GLY A 376 -2.27 4.97 -21.12
C GLY A 376 -0.89 4.38 -20.82
N ASN A 377 0.10 5.19 -20.42
CA ASN A 377 1.46 4.72 -20.17
C ASN A 377 1.62 4.11 -18.76
N LYS A 378 1.44 2.79 -18.66
CA LYS A 378 1.54 2.05 -17.38
C LYS A 378 2.95 2.04 -16.78
N ALA A 379 3.99 2.01 -17.61
CA ALA A 379 5.37 2.05 -17.13
C ALA A 379 5.70 3.40 -16.48
N LEU A 380 5.21 4.50 -17.07
CA LEU A 380 5.32 5.83 -16.47
C LEU A 380 4.46 5.94 -15.20
N ALA A 381 3.26 5.35 -15.19
CA ALA A 381 2.43 5.27 -13.98
C ALA A 381 3.19 4.59 -12.82
N ALA A 382 3.89 3.48 -13.13
CA ALA A 382 4.73 2.78 -12.15
C ALA A 382 5.85 3.68 -11.61
N LEU A 383 6.51 4.47 -12.46
CA LEU A 383 7.53 5.44 -12.03
C LEU A 383 6.97 6.45 -11.02
N PHE A 384 5.79 7.00 -11.28
CA PHE A 384 5.15 8.01 -10.42
C PHE A 384 4.74 7.48 -9.03
N VAL A 385 4.28 6.24 -8.96
CA VAL A 385 3.84 5.66 -7.67
C VAL A 385 5.02 5.22 -6.81
N HIS A 386 6.08 4.72 -7.43
CA HIS A 386 7.28 4.22 -6.76
C HIS A 386 8.32 5.30 -6.44
N THR A 387 8.26 6.45 -7.12
CA THR A 387 9.21 7.56 -6.91
C THR A 387 8.53 8.72 -6.20
N PRO A 388 9.10 9.26 -5.09
CA PRO A 388 8.61 10.48 -4.49
C PRO A 388 8.59 11.65 -5.50
N ALA A 389 7.54 12.47 -5.49
CA ALA A 389 7.36 13.54 -6.48
C ALA A 389 8.54 14.53 -6.51
N GLY A 390 9.09 14.88 -5.35
CA GLY A 390 10.26 15.77 -5.26
C GLY A 390 11.55 15.15 -5.82
N GLU A 391 11.71 13.83 -5.72
CA GLU A 391 12.82 13.10 -6.34
C GLU A 391 12.65 13.09 -7.86
N LEU A 392 11.46 12.72 -8.35
CA LEU A 392 11.17 12.68 -9.78
C LEU A 392 11.39 14.05 -10.44
N GLN A 393 10.90 15.12 -9.80
CA GLN A 393 11.11 16.48 -10.29
C GLN A 393 12.59 16.89 -10.28
N ARG A 394 13.39 16.43 -9.30
CA ARG A 394 14.84 16.66 -9.28
C ARG A 394 15.55 15.91 -10.41
N GLN A 395 15.18 14.66 -10.69
CA GLN A 395 15.79 13.88 -11.75
C GLN A 395 15.47 14.46 -13.13
N ILE A 396 14.22 14.90 -13.38
CA ILE A 396 13.85 15.60 -14.62
C ILE A 396 14.66 16.88 -14.79
N ARG A 397 14.81 17.68 -13.73
CA ARG A 397 15.64 18.90 -13.75
C ARG A 397 17.11 18.58 -14.07
N SER A 398 17.65 17.53 -13.46
CA SER A 398 19.05 17.10 -13.70
C SER A 398 19.25 16.68 -15.16
N TRP A 399 18.35 15.84 -15.68
CA TRP A 399 18.38 15.42 -17.09
C TRP A 399 18.26 16.60 -18.05
N LEU A 400 17.37 17.57 -17.79
CA LEU A 400 17.21 18.77 -18.61
C LEU A 400 18.48 19.63 -18.63
N ALA A 401 19.13 19.82 -17.48
CA ALA A 401 20.37 20.58 -17.38
C ALA A 401 21.53 19.89 -18.12
N GLU A 402 21.60 18.56 -18.08
CA GLU A 402 22.61 17.76 -18.80
C GLU A 402 22.40 17.77 -20.32
N ASN A 403 21.14 17.76 -20.78
CA ASN A 403 20.82 17.62 -22.20
C ASN A 403 20.71 18.94 -22.95
N PHE A 404 20.55 20.07 -22.25
CA PHE A 404 20.38 21.40 -22.84
C PHE A 404 21.33 22.41 -22.18
N GLU A 405 22.53 22.56 -22.76
CA GLU A 405 23.62 23.42 -22.25
C GLU A 405 23.19 24.87 -21.98
N PHE A 406 22.25 25.44 -22.75
CA PHE A 406 21.78 26.80 -22.53
C PHE A 406 20.92 26.95 -21.27
N LEU A 407 20.39 25.86 -20.72
CA LEU A 407 19.69 25.82 -19.43
C LEU A 407 20.67 25.68 -18.25
N SER A 408 21.92 25.25 -18.49
CA SER A 408 22.93 24.99 -17.44
C SER A 408 23.92 26.14 -17.23
N VAL A 409 23.89 27.20 -18.04
CA VAL A 409 24.72 28.39 -17.83
C VAL A 409 24.25 29.17 -16.59
N THR A 410 24.97 29.03 -15.49
CA THR A 410 24.97 29.98 -14.37
C THR A 410 25.58 31.31 -14.84
N GLY A 411 24.75 32.18 -15.41
CA GLY A 411 25.11 33.58 -15.66
C GLY A 411 25.01 34.37 -14.36
N ASP A 412 26.15 34.86 -13.89
CA ASP A 412 26.35 35.49 -12.56
C ASP A 412 25.68 36.87 -12.39
N ASP A 413 25.01 37.42 -13.42
CA ASP A 413 24.58 38.84 -13.39
C ASP A 413 23.07 39.09 -13.58
N ALA A 414 22.22 38.07 -13.43
CA ALA A 414 20.77 38.31 -13.38
C ALA A 414 20.13 37.47 -12.27
N SER A 415 19.87 38.12 -11.14
CA SER A 415 19.07 37.60 -10.03
C SER A 415 17.77 36.95 -10.52
N GLY A 416 17.77 35.61 -10.67
CA GLY A 416 16.58 34.77 -10.86
C GLY A 416 16.31 34.12 -12.23
N GLY A 417 17.21 34.20 -13.23
CA GLY A 417 16.85 33.92 -14.64
C GLY A 417 16.82 32.46 -15.13
N THR A 418 17.83 31.63 -14.85
CA THR A 418 18.02 30.31 -15.51
C THR A 418 17.50 29.14 -14.68
N THR A 419 17.70 29.16 -13.36
CA THR A 419 17.10 28.20 -12.41
C THR A 419 15.58 28.16 -12.52
N GLY A 420 14.95 29.34 -12.72
CA GLY A 420 13.49 29.43 -12.89
C GLY A 420 12.98 28.78 -14.17
N GLN A 421 13.76 28.78 -15.26
CA GLN A 421 13.33 28.13 -16.51
C GLN A 421 13.38 26.60 -16.42
N LEU A 422 14.40 26.07 -15.77
CA LEU A 422 14.52 24.63 -15.51
C LEU A 422 13.35 24.14 -14.64
N GLU A 423 13.00 24.92 -13.62
CA GLU A 423 11.85 24.67 -12.76
C GLU A 423 10.55 24.69 -13.56
N LEU A 424 10.28 25.77 -14.31
CA LEU A 424 9.07 25.91 -15.15
C LEU A 424 8.92 24.75 -16.13
N LEU A 425 10.00 24.36 -16.80
CA LEU A 425 9.99 23.27 -17.78
C LEU A 425 9.76 21.91 -17.10
N SER A 426 10.47 21.63 -16.01
CA SER A 426 10.29 20.39 -15.26
C SER A 426 8.88 20.26 -14.70
N THR A 427 8.28 21.36 -14.24
CA THR A 427 6.90 21.43 -13.75
C THR A 427 5.91 21.22 -14.89
N ALA A 428 6.10 21.85 -16.04
CA ALA A 428 5.23 21.63 -17.20
C ALA A 428 5.22 20.16 -17.67
N ILE A 429 6.38 19.49 -17.66
CA ILE A 429 6.50 18.07 -17.99
C ILE A 429 5.80 17.22 -16.93
N MET A 430 6.09 17.45 -15.65
CA MET A 430 5.48 16.73 -14.52
C MET A 430 3.96 16.87 -14.50
N ASP A 431 3.44 18.07 -14.69
CA ASP A 431 2.00 18.36 -14.71
C ASP A 431 1.33 17.74 -15.93
N GLY A 432 1.97 17.81 -17.10
CA GLY A 432 1.53 17.12 -18.30
C GLY A 432 1.44 15.61 -18.07
N TRP A 433 2.50 14.99 -17.58
CA TRP A 433 2.52 13.56 -17.24
C TRP A 433 1.44 13.20 -16.23
N MET A 434 1.32 13.94 -15.13
CA MET A 434 0.27 13.75 -14.12
C MET A 434 -1.13 13.85 -14.71
N ALA A 435 -1.40 14.82 -15.58
CA ALA A 435 -2.69 14.92 -16.26
C ALA A 435 -2.93 13.73 -17.21
N GLY A 436 -1.91 13.30 -17.95
CA GLY A 436 -2.04 12.20 -18.89
C GLY A 436 -2.29 10.86 -18.22
N LEU A 437 -1.61 10.59 -17.09
CA LEU A 437 -1.75 9.36 -16.32
C LEU A 437 -3.16 9.14 -15.75
N GLY A 438 -3.90 10.22 -15.50
CA GLY A 438 -5.29 10.23 -15.01
C GLY A 438 -6.32 10.45 -16.13
N GLY A 439 -5.87 10.49 -17.39
CA GLY A 439 -6.75 10.59 -18.56
C GLY A 439 -7.30 9.22 -18.96
N ALA A 440 -8.59 8.98 -18.69
CA ALA A 440 -9.25 7.73 -19.04
C ALA A 440 -9.41 7.56 -20.57
N VAL A 441 -9.15 6.35 -21.06
CA VAL A 441 -9.24 5.99 -22.49
C VAL A 441 -10.20 4.80 -22.65
N PRO A 442 -11.49 5.04 -22.97
CA PRO A 442 -12.46 3.97 -23.18
C PRO A 442 -11.97 2.95 -24.23
N PRO A 443 -12.21 1.64 -24.03
CA PRO A 443 -13.02 1.04 -22.97
C PRO A 443 -12.27 0.82 -21.65
N SER A 444 -11.02 1.28 -21.52
CA SER A 444 -10.24 1.14 -20.28
C SER A 444 -10.30 2.39 -19.40
N THR A 445 -10.07 2.22 -18.11
CA THR A 445 -9.80 3.36 -17.22
C THR A 445 -8.40 3.96 -17.50
N ASP A 446 -8.02 5.04 -16.83
CA ASP A 446 -6.71 5.67 -16.97
C ASP A 446 -5.53 4.75 -16.56
N ALA A 447 -4.30 5.16 -16.90
CA ALA A 447 -3.10 4.36 -16.69
C ALA A 447 -2.89 3.99 -15.22
N LEU A 448 -3.21 4.89 -14.29
CA LEU A 448 -3.10 4.64 -12.85
C LEU A 448 -4.17 3.66 -12.37
N GLY A 449 -5.37 3.65 -12.92
CA GLY A 449 -6.39 2.65 -12.59
C GLY A 449 -6.06 1.26 -13.07
N GLN A 450 -5.51 1.18 -14.29
CA GLN A 450 -5.02 -0.10 -14.81
C GLN A 450 -3.92 -0.64 -13.91
N LEU A 451 -2.94 0.21 -13.53
CA LEU A 451 -1.88 -0.17 -12.61
C LEU A 451 -2.41 -0.58 -11.24
N LEU A 452 -3.39 0.16 -10.70
CA LEU A 452 -4.06 -0.16 -9.44
C LEU A 452 -4.75 -1.52 -9.50
N SER A 453 -5.45 -1.83 -10.59
CA SER A 453 -6.07 -3.14 -10.81
C SER A 453 -5.02 -4.26 -10.88
N GLU A 454 -3.92 -4.05 -11.60
CA GLU A 454 -2.82 -5.00 -11.72
C GLU A 454 -2.14 -5.26 -10.36
N TYR A 455 -1.86 -4.21 -9.60
CA TYR A 455 -1.24 -4.32 -8.27
C TYR A 455 -2.18 -4.98 -7.26
N ALA A 456 -3.46 -4.62 -7.24
CA ALA A 456 -4.45 -5.26 -6.38
C ALA A 456 -4.55 -6.76 -6.68
N LYS A 457 -4.64 -7.15 -7.97
CA LYS A 457 -4.63 -8.56 -8.38
C LYS A 457 -3.36 -9.28 -7.91
N ARG A 458 -2.19 -8.65 -8.01
CA ARG A 458 -0.92 -9.22 -7.55
C ARG A 458 -0.92 -9.47 -6.03
N VAL A 459 -1.43 -8.53 -5.24
CA VAL A 459 -1.59 -8.68 -3.78
C VAL A 459 -2.54 -9.82 -3.45
N TYR A 460 -3.71 -9.88 -4.09
CA TYR A 460 -4.67 -10.96 -3.85
C TYR A 460 -4.11 -12.34 -4.22
N ASN A 461 -3.40 -12.44 -5.34
CA ASN A 461 -2.76 -13.69 -5.74
C ASN A 461 -1.66 -14.11 -4.75
N SER A 462 -0.86 -13.17 -4.23
CA SER A 462 0.12 -13.44 -3.17
C SER A 462 -0.57 -13.99 -1.91
N GLN A 463 -1.64 -13.34 -1.45
CA GLN A 463 -2.41 -13.79 -0.29
C GLN A 463 -3.01 -15.18 -0.49
N LEU A 464 -3.58 -15.46 -1.66
CA LEU A 464 -4.15 -16.77 -1.98
C LEU A 464 -3.07 -17.86 -2.03
N GLN A 465 -1.88 -17.54 -2.56
CA GLN A 465 -0.75 -18.46 -2.56
C GLN A 465 -0.28 -18.77 -1.14
N HIS A 466 -0.13 -17.75 -0.29
CA HIS A 466 0.23 -17.93 1.11
C HIS A 466 -0.79 -18.79 1.88
N LEU A 467 -2.09 -18.57 1.66
CA LEU A 467 -3.15 -19.41 2.26
C LEU A 467 -3.08 -20.85 1.75
N LYS A 468 -2.75 -21.06 0.47
CA LYS A 468 -2.53 -22.39 -0.08
C LYS A 468 -1.34 -23.09 0.58
N ASP A 469 -0.24 -22.37 0.79
CA ASP A 469 0.96 -22.93 1.43
C ASP A 469 0.68 -23.32 2.91
N ILE A 470 -0.07 -22.50 3.64
CA ILE A 470 -0.55 -22.84 4.99
C ILE A 470 -1.45 -24.06 4.95
N ALA A 471 -2.46 -24.09 4.06
CA ALA A 471 -3.38 -25.21 3.94
C ALA A 471 -2.65 -26.51 3.60
N GLY A 472 -1.68 -26.45 2.69
CA GLY A 472 -0.83 -27.59 2.33
C GLY A 472 -0.01 -28.10 3.51
N THR A 473 0.56 -27.20 4.32
CA THR A 473 1.31 -27.56 5.53
C THR A 473 0.42 -28.25 6.57
N LEU A 474 -0.73 -27.64 6.88
CA LEU A 474 -1.73 -28.21 7.78
C LEU A 474 -2.27 -29.55 7.27
N ALA A 475 -2.38 -29.70 5.95
CA ALA A 475 -2.93 -30.91 5.37
C ALA A 475 -2.00 -32.13 5.51
N THR A 476 -0.69 -31.88 5.64
CA THR A 476 0.33 -32.91 5.86
C THR A 476 0.69 -33.15 7.32
N GLU A 477 0.06 -32.43 8.26
CA GLU A 477 0.34 -32.55 9.70
C GLU A 477 -0.40 -33.76 10.28
N ASP A 478 0.32 -34.65 10.96
CA ASP A 478 -0.24 -35.82 11.66
C ASP A 478 -0.96 -35.38 12.94
N ALA A 479 -2.06 -36.05 13.28
CA ALA A 479 -2.77 -35.83 14.53
C ALA A 479 -2.59 -37.02 15.48
N GLU A 480 -2.04 -36.80 16.67
CA GLU A 480 -1.81 -37.87 17.65
C GLU A 480 -2.99 -38.10 18.60
N ASP A 481 -3.77 -37.04 18.86
CA ASP A 481 -4.87 -37.04 19.81
C ASP A 481 -6.08 -36.23 19.33
N ALA A 482 -7.22 -36.40 20.02
CA ALA A 482 -8.47 -35.71 19.69
C ALA A 482 -8.37 -34.18 19.76
N SER A 483 -7.49 -33.63 20.61
CA SER A 483 -7.31 -32.19 20.71
C SER A 483 -6.59 -31.62 19.48
N GLN A 484 -5.60 -32.36 18.95
CA GLN A 484 -4.88 -32.02 17.74
C GLN A 484 -5.78 -32.14 16.50
N VAL A 485 -6.62 -33.18 16.41
CA VAL A 485 -7.62 -33.33 15.33
C VAL A 485 -8.55 -32.11 15.29
N SER A 486 -9.08 -31.71 16.45
CA SER A 486 -9.97 -30.54 16.55
C SER A 486 -9.27 -29.23 16.14
N LYS A 487 -8.01 -29.05 16.55
CA LYS A 487 -7.19 -27.89 16.16
C LYS A 487 -6.91 -27.85 14.67
N LEU A 488 -6.48 -28.96 14.07
CA LEU A 488 -6.18 -29.07 12.64
C LEU A 488 -7.41 -28.82 11.79
N ARG A 489 -8.55 -29.42 12.16
CA ARG A 489 -9.83 -29.17 11.53
C ARG A 489 -10.20 -27.69 11.57
N SER A 490 -10.18 -27.07 12.76
CA SER A 490 -10.52 -25.66 12.92
C SER A 490 -9.57 -24.73 12.15
N ALA A 491 -8.28 -25.06 12.10
CA ALA A 491 -7.28 -24.31 11.34
C ALA A 491 -7.55 -24.38 9.82
N LEU A 492 -7.82 -25.57 9.28
CA LEU A 492 -8.16 -25.75 7.87
C LEU A 492 -9.49 -25.06 7.49
N GLU A 493 -10.52 -25.16 8.34
CA GLU A 493 -11.79 -24.43 8.14
C GLU A 493 -11.58 -22.91 8.12
N SER A 494 -10.71 -22.39 9.00
CA SER A 494 -10.36 -20.96 9.07
C SER A 494 -9.62 -20.49 7.82
N VAL A 495 -8.67 -21.29 7.32
CA VAL A 495 -7.93 -20.99 6.08
C VAL A 495 -8.87 -20.98 4.88
N ASP A 496 -9.78 -21.96 4.76
CA ASP A 496 -10.77 -21.98 3.69
C ASP A 496 -11.73 -20.79 3.76
N HIS A 497 -12.21 -20.44 4.96
CA HIS A 497 -13.04 -19.25 5.14
C HIS A 497 -12.32 -17.97 4.69
N ARG A 498 -11.05 -17.82 5.09
CA ARG A 498 -10.23 -16.66 4.71
C ARG A 498 -9.98 -16.62 3.21
N ARG A 499 -9.74 -17.77 2.57
CA ARG A 499 -9.61 -17.90 1.11
C ARG A 499 -10.87 -17.43 0.38
N ARG A 500 -12.05 -17.86 0.84
CA ARG A 500 -13.35 -17.41 0.29
C ARG A 500 -13.55 -15.91 0.44
N LYS A 501 -13.20 -15.33 1.60
CA LYS A 501 -13.26 -13.87 1.84
C LYS A 501 -12.35 -13.11 0.85
N VAL A 502 -11.11 -13.57 0.65
CA VAL A 502 -10.16 -12.95 -0.29
C VAL A 502 -10.67 -13.03 -1.74
N LEU A 503 -11.18 -14.19 -2.16
CA LEU A 503 -11.75 -14.35 -3.51
C LEU A 503 -12.97 -13.46 -3.74
N GLN A 504 -13.83 -13.31 -2.73
CA GLN A 504 -14.98 -12.42 -2.81
C GLN A 504 -14.54 -10.95 -2.91
N GLN A 505 -13.56 -10.54 -2.11
CA GLN A 505 -13.03 -9.18 -2.17
C GLN A 505 -12.39 -8.89 -3.53
N MET A 506 -11.61 -9.84 -4.07
CA MET A 506 -10.99 -9.68 -5.38
C MET A 506 -12.04 -9.51 -6.49
N ARG A 507 -13.15 -10.26 -6.46
CA ARG A 507 -14.25 -10.09 -7.42
C ARG A 507 -14.90 -8.71 -7.32
N SER A 508 -15.14 -8.25 -6.09
CA SER A 508 -15.69 -6.92 -5.82
C SER A 508 -14.78 -5.81 -6.34
N ASP A 509 -13.48 -5.90 -6.05
CA ASP A 509 -12.49 -4.89 -6.46
C ASP A 509 -12.26 -4.89 -7.98
N VAL A 510 -12.29 -6.06 -8.63
CA VAL A 510 -12.25 -6.13 -10.11
C VAL A 510 -13.47 -5.42 -10.70
N ALA A 511 -14.67 -5.67 -10.18
CA ALA A 511 -15.87 -4.98 -10.64
C ALA A 511 -15.80 -3.46 -10.45
N LEU A 512 -15.10 -2.96 -9.43
CA LEU A 512 -14.88 -1.53 -9.22
C LEU A 512 -13.80 -0.95 -10.14
N LEU A 513 -12.67 -1.64 -10.29
CA LEU A 513 -11.45 -1.13 -10.92
C LEU A 513 -11.32 -1.38 -12.42
N THR A 514 -12.09 -2.33 -12.99
CA THR A 514 -12.04 -2.62 -14.44
C THR A 514 -13.35 -2.29 -15.14
N LEU A 515 -13.28 -1.58 -16.26
CA LEU A 515 -14.43 -1.33 -17.15
C LEU A 515 -14.79 -2.56 -18.00
N GLU A 516 -13.83 -3.43 -18.30
CA GLU A 516 -14.04 -4.65 -19.10
C GLU A 516 -14.90 -5.66 -18.32
N GLU A 517 -16.13 -5.88 -18.78
CA GLU A 517 -17.09 -6.85 -18.24
C GLU A 517 -16.72 -8.33 -18.55
N GLY A 518 -15.47 -8.59 -18.98
CA GLY A 518 -15.05 -9.85 -19.60
C GLY A 518 -13.72 -10.40 -19.08
N GLY A 519 -13.34 -10.13 -17.83
CA GLY A 519 -12.16 -10.75 -17.22
C GLY A 519 -12.24 -12.28 -17.25
N SER A 520 -11.13 -12.94 -17.60
CA SER A 520 -11.04 -14.41 -17.57
C SER A 520 -11.49 -14.92 -16.18
N PRO A 521 -12.30 -16.00 -16.11
CA PRO A 521 -12.76 -16.51 -14.83
C PRO A 521 -11.55 -16.74 -13.93
N ILE A 522 -11.60 -16.15 -12.73
CA ILE A 522 -10.58 -16.31 -11.70
C ILE A 522 -10.36 -17.82 -11.53
N ARG A 523 -9.21 -18.31 -12.00
CA ARG A 523 -8.88 -19.73 -11.91
C ARG A 523 -8.50 -20.02 -10.47
N ASN A 524 -9.46 -20.55 -9.73
CA ASN A 524 -9.21 -20.98 -8.36
C ASN A 524 -8.14 -22.09 -8.40
N PRO A 525 -7.08 -22.01 -7.57
CA PRO A 525 -6.18 -23.14 -7.41
C PRO A 525 -6.98 -24.34 -6.89
N SER A 526 -6.63 -25.55 -7.37
CA SER A 526 -7.25 -26.79 -6.91
C SER A 526 -7.07 -26.92 -5.41
N THR A 527 -8.16 -27.21 -4.69
CA THR A 527 -8.15 -27.53 -3.24
C THR A 527 -8.54 -28.96 -2.93
N ALA A 528 -8.53 -29.84 -3.93
CA ALA A 528 -9.04 -31.20 -3.77
C ALA A 528 -8.35 -32.00 -2.65
N ALA A 529 -7.05 -31.79 -2.44
CA ALA A 529 -6.29 -32.50 -1.40
C ALA A 529 -6.64 -31.96 0.00
N GLU A 530 -6.73 -30.64 0.14
CA GLU A 530 -7.06 -29.96 1.38
C GLU A 530 -8.53 -30.21 1.77
N ASP A 531 -9.44 -30.24 0.79
CA ASP A 531 -10.86 -30.56 0.97
C ASP A 531 -11.04 -32.03 1.40
N ALA A 532 -10.27 -32.96 0.80
CA ALA A 532 -10.25 -34.36 1.20
C ALA A 532 -9.70 -34.53 2.63
N ARG A 533 -8.65 -33.78 2.98
CA ARG A 533 -8.09 -33.77 4.33
C ARG A 533 -9.07 -33.26 5.36
N LEU A 534 -9.75 -32.15 5.08
CA LEU A 534 -10.78 -31.61 5.97
C LEU A 534 -11.92 -32.62 6.17
N ALA A 535 -12.39 -33.26 5.10
CA ALA A 535 -13.41 -34.30 5.18
C ALA A 535 -12.97 -35.48 6.06
N SER A 536 -11.70 -35.90 5.94
CA SER A 536 -11.12 -36.96 6.77
C SER A 536 -11.07 -36.57 8.25
N LEU A 537 -10.63 -35.34 8.57
CA LEU A 537 -10.60 -34.84 9.95
C LEU A 537 -12.00 -34.70 10.55
N ILE A 538 -13.02 -34.34 9.76
CA ILE A 538 -14.42 -34.32 10.19
C ILE A 538 -14.88 -35.72 10.59
N SER A 539 -14.59 -36.72 9.75
CA SER A 539 -14.92 -38.12 10.02
C SER A 539 -14.15 -38.68 11.22
N LEU A 540 -12.85 -38.36 11.34
CA LEU A 540 -12.01 -38.76 12.47
C LEU A 540 -12.52 -38.17 13.79
N ASP A 541 -12.85 -36.89 13.83
CA ASP A 541 -13.43 -36.25 15.01
C ASP A 541 -14.75 -36.92 15.43
N GLY A 542 -15.59 -37.32 14.46
CA GLY A 542 -16.80 -38.10 14.70
C GLY A 542 -16.54 -39.47 15.32
N ILE A 543 -15.47 -40.16 14.89
CA ILE A 543 -15.02 -41.44 15.48
C ILE A 543 -14.52 -41.20 16.91
N LEU A 544 -13.66 -40.21 17.12
CA LEU A 544 -13.05 -39.91 18.42
C LEU A 544 -14.08 -39.49 19.48
N ASN A 545 -15.13 -38.78 19.08
CA ASN A 545 -16.24 -38.46 19.97
C ASN A 545 -17.01 -39.72 20.41
N GLN A 546 -17.27 -40.67 19.51
CA GLN A 546 -17.90 -41.96 19.85
C GLN A 546 -17.00 -42.81 20.75
N VAL A 547 -15.69 -42.84 20.50
CA VAL A 547 -14.70 -43.50 21.36
C VAL A 547 -14.71 -42.90 22.77
N LYS A 548 -14.68 -41.56 22.87
CA LYS A 548 -14.73 -40.84 24.16
C LYS A 548 -16.00 -41.12 24.94
N ASP A 549 -17.15 -41.21 24.27
CA ASP A 549 -18.41 -41.59 24.90
C ASP A 549 -18.41 -43.03 25.41
N ALA A 550 -17.82 -43.98 24.66
CA ALA A 550 -17.66 -45.37 25.11
C ALA A 550 -16.77 -45.46 26.36
N VAL A 551 -15.64 -44.74 26.37
CA VAL A 551 -14.75 -44.65 27.53
C VAL A 551 -15.48 -44.07 28.75
N ARG A 552 -16.23 -42.97 28.58
CA ARG A 552 -17.03 -42.36 29.66
C ARG A 552 -18.09 -43.32 30.21
N GLN A 553 -18.75 -44.10 29.35
CA GLN A 553 -19.74 -45.08 29.78
C GLN A 553 -19.11 -46.26 30.56
N SER A 554 -17.87 -46.62 30.22
CA SER A 554 -17.13 -47.69 30.91
C SER A 554 -16.63 -47.29 32.30
N SER A 555 -16.25 -46.02 32.50
CA SER A 555 -15.66 -45.55 33.76
C SER A 555 -16.67 -45.26 34.87
N VAL A 556 -17.94 -45.01 34.52
CA VAL A 556 -18.97 -44.57 35.48
C VAL A 556 -19.80 -45.74 36.05
N ASN A 557 -19.85 -46.89 35.37
CA ASN A 557 -20.78 -47.98 35.73
C ASN A 557 -20.08 -49.34 35.86
N THR A 558 -20.50 -50.14 36.84
CA THR A 558 -20.27 -51.59 36.82
C THR A 558 -20.95 -52.19 35.59
N LEU A 559 -20.14 -52.55 34.61
CA LEU A 559 -20.58 -52.99 33.29
C LEU A 559 -21.21 -54.37 33.33
N SER A 560 -22.48 -54.47 32.95
CA SER A 560 -23.12 -55.78 32.72
C SER A 560 -22.46 -56.47 31.51
N ARG A 561 -22.43 -57.80 31.52
CA ARG A 561 -21.85 -58.62 30.43
C ARG A 561 -22.45 -58.29 29.06
N SER A 562 -23.75 -57.98 29.01
CA SER A 562 -24.45 -57.57 27.78
C SER A 562 -24.02 -56.18 27.30
N LYS A 563 -23.89 -55.19 28.20
CA LYS A 563 -23.43 -53.84 27.86
C LYS A 563 -21.97 -53.82 27.41
N LYS A 564 -21.10 -54.60 28.06
CA LYS A 564 -19.71 -54.78 27.64
C LYS A 564 -19.61 -55.34 26.22
N LYS A 565 -20.38 -56.40 25.91
CA LYS A 565 -20.44 -56.97 24.56
C LYS A 565 -20.91 -55.93 23.52
N ALA A 566 -21.97 -55.19 23.83
CA ALA A 566 -22.49 -54.15 22.94
C ALA A 566 -21.46 -53.03 22.66
N MET A 567 -20.69 -52.60 23.67
CA MET A 567 -19.65 -51.59 23.46
C MET A 567 -18.48 -52.11 22.63
N LEU A 568 -18.05 -53.37 22.83
CA LEU A 568 -17.01 -53.96 21.98
C LEU A 568 -17.45 -54.05 20.52
N THR A 569 -18.70 -54.42 20.26
CA THR A 569 -19.28 -54.40 18.90
C THR A 569 -19.34 -52.99 18.33
N SER A 570 -19.71 -51.97 19.12
CA SER A 570 -19.67 -50.58 18.66
C SER A 570 -18.25 -50.10 18.32
N LEU A 571 -17.23 -50.53 19.08
CA LEU A 571 -15.82 -50.23 18.76
C LEU A 571 -15.35 -50.97 17.49
N ASP A 572 -15.85 -52.17 17.21
CA ASP A 572 -15.63 -52.88 15.93
C ASP A 572 -16.22 -52.11 14.75
N GLU A 573 -17.46 -51.64 14.89
CA GLU A 573 -18.13 -50.83 13.85
C GLU A 573 -17.37 -49.52 13.58
N LEU A 574 -16.72 -48.92 14.57
CA LEU A 574 -15.86 -47.76 14.37
C LEU A 574 -14.58 -48.12 13.59
N ALA A 575 -13.99 -49.28 13.87
CA ALA A 575 -12.83 -49.77 13.11
C ALA A 575 -13.19 -50.05 11.65
N GLU A 576 -14.39 -50.56 11.36
CA GLU A 576 -14.89 -50.77 10.00
C GLU A 576 -15.09 -49.46 9.21
N ARG A 577 -15.25 -48.32 9.90
CA ARG A 577 -15.33 -47.00 9.25
C ARG A 577 -13.96 -46.38 8.95
N MET A 578 -12.87 -46.93 9.48
CA MET A 578 -11.52 -46.39 9.26
C MET A 578 -11.14 -46.22 7.78
N PRO A 579 -11.46 -47.13 6.84
CA PRO A 579 -11.12 -46.97 5.43
C PRO A 579 -11.73 -45.75 4.72
N SER A 580 -12.67 -45.04 5.37
CA SER A 580 -13.20 -43.77 4.89
C SER A 580 -12.32 -42.55 5.21
N LEU A 581 -11.32 -42.74 6.07
CA LEU A 581 -10.32 -41.74 6.41
C LEU A 581 -9.17 -41.77 5.40
N LEU A 582 -8.39 -40.70 5.37
CA LEU A 582 -7.09 -40.69 4.70
C LEU A 582 -6.07 -41.51 5.49
N ASP A 583 -5.07 -42.05 4.78
CA ASP A 583 -4.02 -42.89 5.37
C ASP A 583 -3.31 -42.24 6.56
N ILE A 584 -3.14 -40.92 6.50
CA ILE A 584 -2.52 -40.09 7.54
C ILE A 584 -3.32 -40.07 8.86
N ASP A 585 -4.63 -40.35 8.82
CA ASP A 585 -5.51 -40.36 10.01
C ASP A 585 -5.69 -41.75 10.62
N HIS A 586 -5.34 -42.81 9.89
CA HIS A 586 -5.48 -44.19 10.38
C HIS A 586 -4.74 -44.44 11.71
N PRO A 587 -3.48 -43.99 11.91
CA PRO A 587 -2.76 -44.25 13.15
C PRO A 587 -3.45 -43.66 14.38
N CYS A 588 -4.04 -42.47 14.24
CA CYS A 588 -4.79 -41.79 15.31
C CYS A 588 -6.03 -42.59 15.70
N ALA A 589 -6.88 -42.89 14.71
CA ALA A 589 -8.11 -43.65 14.91
C ALA A 589 -7.82 -45.02 15.53
N GLN A 590 -6.83 -45.74 14.99
CA GLN A 590 -6.46 -47.08 15.45
C GLN A 590 -6.00 -47.07 16.91
N ARG A 591 -5.13 -46.12 17.28
CA ARG A 591 -4.62 -45.99 18.65
C ARG A 591 -5.75 -45.73 19.64
N GLN A 592 -6.62 -44.77 19.33
CA GLN A 592 -7.73 -44.37 20.22
C GLN A 592 -8.79 -45.47 20.37
N ILE A 593 -9.12 -46.18 19.29
CA ILE A 593 -10.04 -47.33 19.35
C ILE A 593 -9.42 -48.48 20.16
N ALA A 594 -8.13 -48.78 19.95
CA ALA A 594 -7.43 -49.83 20.69
C ALA A 594 -7.32 -49.50 22.19
N ASP A 595 -7.05 -48.25 22.55
CA ASP A 595 -7.03 -47.78 23.94
C ASP A 595 -8.40 -47.93 24.60
N ALA A 596 -9.47 -47.51 23.93
CA ALA A 596 -10.82 -47.68 24.45
C ALA A 596 -11.23 -49.14 24.58
N ARG A 597 -10.83 -50.02 23.64
CA ARG A 597 -11.03 -51.47 23.77
C ARG A 597 -10.39 -52.02 25.03
N ARG A 598 -9.12 -51.69 25.27
CA ARG A 598 -8.38 -52.11 26.47
C ARG A 598 -9.02 -51.63 27.77
N MET A 599 -9.77 -50.54 27.76
CA MET A 599 -10.49 -50.04 28.94
C MET A 599 -11.85 -50.74 29.16
N VAL A 600 -12.49 -51.22 28.09
CA VAL A 600 -13.77 -51.94 28.16
C VAL A 600 -13.56 -53.42 28.52
N GLU A 601 -12.48 -54.01 28.02
CA GLU A 601 -11.97 -55.35 28.40
C GLU A 601 -11.51 -55.42 29.86
#